data_AF-A0A0J1FKC2-F1
#
_entry.id   AF-A0A0J1FKC2-F1
#
_cell.length_a   1.000
_cell.length_b   1.000
_cell.length_c   1.000
_cell.angle_alpha   90.00
_cell.angle_beta   90.00
_cell.angle_gamma   90.00
#
_symmetry.space_group_name_H-M   'P 1'
#
loop_
_entity.id
_entity.type
_entity.pdbx_description
1 polymer ?
#
loop_
_entity_poly.entity_id
_entity_poly.type
_entity_poly.pdbx_seq_one_letter_code
_entity_poly.pdbx_strand_id
1 'polypeptide(L)'
;KATAIDPSVVGEDGVYHHTGRVRVFVSEAQAIKAIKREEIVQGDIMVVIGGGPSGTGMEETYQLTSALKHISWGKTVSLITDARFSGVSTGACFGHVSPEALAGGPIGKLRD
;
A
#
# COMPACT_ATOMS: atom_id res chain seq x y z
N LYS A 1 -9.43 3.23 -6.98
CA LYS A 1 -10.03 1.90 -7.26
C LYS A 1 -9.62 0.97 -6.13
N ALA A 2 -10.58 0.39 -5.38
CA ALA A 2 -10.29 -0.68 -4.43
C ALA A 2 -10.21 -2.00 -5.20
N THR A 3 -9.19 -2.80 -4.93
CA THR A 3 -8.97 -4.08 -5.60
C THR A 3 -9.57 -5.23 -4.77
N ALA A 4 -9.75 -6.41 -5.37
CA ALA A 4 -10.31 -7.56 -4.68
C ALA A 4 -9.41 -8.00 -3.50
N ILE A 5 -10.02 -8.14 -2.33
CA ILE A 5 -9.39 -8.66 -1.10
C ILE A 5 -9.57 -10.17 -1.09
N ASP A 6 -8.53 -10.92 -0.71
CA ASP A 6 -8.60 -12.38 -0.60
C ASP A 6 -9.64 -12.78 0.47
N PRO A 7 -10.62 -13.66 0.16
CA PRO A 7 -11.65 -14.06 1.12
C PRO A 7 -11.11 -14.65 2.43
N SER A 8 -9.92 -15.25 2.40
CA SER A 8 -9.29 -15.83 3.60
C SER A 8 -8.81 -14.81 4.63
N VAL A 9 -8.80 -13.52 4.29
CA VAL A 9 -8.46 -12.43 5.23
C VAL A 9 -9.68 -11.60 5.61
N VAL A 10 -10.88 -11.99 5.17
CA VAL A 10 -12.14 -11.34 5.54
C VAL A 10 -12.72 -12.07 6.76
N GLY A 11 -13.20 -11.30 7.74
CA GLY A 11 -13.83 -11.84 8.95
C GLY A 11 -15.13 -12.59 8.65
N GLU A 12 -15.62 -13.34 9.65
CA GLU A 12 -16.89 -14.06 9.56
C GLU A 12 -18.10 -13.14 9.32
N ASP A 13 -17.98 -11.88 9.75
CA ASP A 13 -18.94 -10.80 9.53
C ASP A 13 -18.91 -10.22 8.10
N GLY A 14 -18.02 -10.72 7.25
CA GLY A 14 -17.81 -10.24 5.89
C GLY A 14 -17.01 -8.94 5.81
N VAL A 15 -16.37 -8.52 6.91
CA VAL A 15 -15.61 -7.27 6.98
C VAL A 15 -14.11 -7.54 7.00
N TYR A 16 -13.35 -6.76 6.21
CA TYR A 16 -11.90 -6.77 6.28
C TYR A 16 -11.43 -5.84 7.41
N HIS A 17 -10.83 -6.44 8.44
CA HIS A 17 -10.20 -5.70 9.53
C HIS A 17 -8.69 -5.86 9.46
N HIS A 18 -7.97 -4.75 9.51
CA HIS A 18 -6.51 -4.78 9.56
C HIS A 18 -5.97 -3.66 10.44
N THR A 19 -5.13 -4.05 11.40
CA THR A 19 -4.38 -3.15 12.26
C THR A 19 -2.96 -3.68 12.33
N GLY A 20 -2.01 -2.85 11.96
CA GLY A 20 -0.62 -3.27 11.78
C GLY A 20 0.33 -2.09 11.89
N ARG A 21 1.63 -2.40 11.96
CA ARG A 21 2.67 -1.37 11.94
C ARG A 21 2.69 -0.68 10.60
N VAL A 22 2.77 0.65 10.60
CA VAL A 22 2.85 1.42 9.37
C VAL A 22 4.30 1.51 8.91
N ARG A 23 4.56 1.27 7.61
CA ARG A 23 5.87 1.44 6.97
C ARG A 23 5.72 2.47 5.87
N VAL A 24 6.28 3.67 6.09
CA VAL A 24 6.07 4.82 5.19
C VAL A 24 7.25 4.98 4.24
N PHE A 25 6.96 5.16 2.96
CA PHE A 25 7.93 5.34 1.89
C PHE A 25 7.57 6.56 1.04
N VAL A 26 8.57 7.27 0.54
CA VAL A 26 8.38 8.44 -0.35
C VAL A 26 8.64 8.10 -1.83
N SER A 27 8.91 6.82 -2.13
CA SER A 27 9.08 6.34 -3.50
C SER A 27 8.81 4.84 -3.58
N GLU A 28 8.30 4.39 -4.73
CA GLU A 28 8.08 2.97 -5.02
C GLU A 28 9.41 2.18 -4.96
N ALA A 29 10.52 2.75 -5.45
CA ALA A 29 11.82 2.12 -5.43
C ALA A 29 12.33 1.79 -4.00
N GLN A 30 12.11 2.68 -3.03
CA GLN A 30 12.45 2.43 -1.63
C GLN A 30 11.57 1.33 -1.02
N ALA A 31 10.27 1.36 -1.31
CA ALA A 31 9.33 0.35 -0.82
C ALA A 31 9.66 -1.06 -1.37
N ILE A 32 10.01 -1.17 -2.66
CA ILE A 32 10.48 -2.45 -3.26
C ILE A 32 11.76 -2.92 -2.58
N LYS A 33 12.69 -2.01 -2.30
CA LYS A 33 13.96 -2.35 -1.65
C LYS A 33 13.73 -2.88 -0.23
N ALA A 34 12.79 -2.31 0.52
CA ALA A 34 12.41 -2.79 1.84
C ALA A 34 11.81 -4.21 1.78
N ILE A 35 10.93 -4.49 0.80
CA ILE A 35 10.40 -5.83 0.55
C ILE A 35 11.54 -6.82 0.28
N LYS A 36 12.45 -6.49 -0.64
CA LYS A 36 13.58 -7.36 -1.03
C LYS A 36 14.59 -7.61 0.09
N ARG A 37 14.65 -6.72 1.07
CA ARG A 37 15.54 -6.82 2.25
C ARG A 37 14.87 -7.49 3.44
N GLU A 38 13.63 -7.97 3.28
CA GLU A 38 12.85 -8.58 4.36
C GLU A 38 12.63 -7.60 5.53
N GLU A 39 12.64 -6.29 5.23
CA GLU A 39 12.36 -5.24 6.22
C GLU A 39 10.85 -5.08 6.45
N ILE A 40 10.02 -5.64 5.56
CA ILE A 40 8.56 -5.73 5.68
C ILE A 40 8.21 -7.10 6.22
N VAL A 41 7.28 -7.15 7.18
CA VAL A 41 6.81 -8.40 7.79
C VAL A 41 5.32 -8.62 7.59
N GLN A 42 4.85 -9.82 7.93
CA GLN A 42 3.45 -10.19 7.86
C GLN A 42 2.58 -9.24 8.70
N GLY A 43 1.51 -8.70 8.10
CA GLY A 43 0.59 -7.76 8.74
C GLY A 43 1.05 -6.29 8.77
N ASP A 44 2.16 -5.95 8.12
CA ASP A 44 2.53 -4.54 7.96
C ASP A 44 1.53 -3.80 7.05
N ILE A 45 1.39 -2.50 7.29
CA ILE A 45 0.67 -1.55 6.43
C ILE A 45 1.72 -0.70 5.71
N MET A 46 1.91 -0.96 4.44
CA MET A 46 2.83 -0.21 3.61
C MET A 46 2.14 1.03 3.04
N VAL A 47 2.76 2.20 3.23
CA VAL A 47 2.24 3.48 2.76
C VAL A 47 3.26 4.12 1.85
N VAL A 48 2.86 4.46 0.63
CA VAL A 48 3.71 5.15 -0.33
C VAL A 48 3.10 6.50 -0.68
N ILE A 49 3.80 7.57 -0.33
CA ILE A 49 3.32 8.94 -0.47
C ILE A 49 4.12 9.72 -1.51
N GLY A 50 3.58 10.86 -1.93
CA GLY A 50 4.24 11.76 -2.88
C GLY A 50 4.10 11.32 -4.34
N GLY A 51 3.28 10.31 -4.61
CA GLY A 51 2.96 9.88 -5.96
C GLY A 51 1.66 10.50 -6.49
N GLY A 52 0.97 11.33 -5.70
CA GLY A 52 -0.26 12.02 -6.10
C GLY A 52 -0.08 13.06 -7.23
N PRO A 53 -1.16 13.79 -7.60
CA PRO A 53 -1.15 14.75 -8.70
C PRO A 53 -0.05 15.81 -8.63
N SER A 54 0.24 16.34 -7.44
CA SER A 54 1.30 17.36 -7.24
C SER A 54 2.71 16.76 -7.18
N GLY A 55 2.82 15.43 -7.06
CA GLY A 55 4.07 14.70 -7.01
C GLY A 55 4.51 14.25 -8.39
N THR A 56 4.42 12.95 -8.67
CA THR A 56 4.81 12.36 -9.96
C THR A 56 3.72 12.46 -11.04
N GLY A 57 2.66 13.24 -10.79
CA GLY A 57 1.52 13.33 -11.70
C GLY A 57 0.59 12.12 -11.62
N MET A 58 0.48 11.49 -10.44
CA MET A 58 -0.40 10.34 -10.22
C MET A 58 0.00 9.11 -11.04
N GLU A 59 1.27 8.71 -10.96
CA GLU A 59 1.81 7.53 -11.66
C GLU A 59 1.15 6.21 -11.17
N GLU A 60 1.08 5.21 -12.05
CA GLU A 60 0.59 3.87 -11.70
C GLU A 60 1.64 3.04 -10.98
N THR A 61 1.30 2.62 -9.76
CA THR A 61 2.12 1.76 -8.91
C THR A 61 1.81 0.29 -9.22
N TYR A 62 2.72 -0.40 -9.91
CA TYR A 62 2.59 -1.83 -10.28
C TYR A 62 3.65 -2.72 -9.63
N GLN A 63 4.86 -2.20 -9.45
CA GLN A 63 5.99 -3.01 -9.03
C GLN A 63 5.82 -3.47 -7.58
N LEU A 64 5.18 -2.66 -6.75
CA LEU A 64 4.85 -3.01 -5.36
C LEU A 64 3.92 -4.22 -5.24
N THR A 65 2.82 -4.22 -5.98
CA THR A 65 1.85 -5.32 -5.93
C THR A 65 2.45 -6.59 -6.52
N SER A 66 3.27 -6.48 -7.58
CA SER A 66 4.01 -7.61 -8.13
C SER A 66 5.03 -8.19 -7.13
N ALA A 67 5.77 -7.35 -6.41
CA ALA A 67 6.76 -7.81 -5.44
C ALA A 67 6.12 -8.60 -4.27
N LEU A 68 5.00 -8.12 -3.73
CA LEU A 68 4.27 -8.81 -2.67
C LEU A 68 3.61 -10.11 -3.14
N LYS A 69 3.22 -10.21 -4.42
CA LYS A 69 2.60 -11.43 -4.98
C LYS A 69 3.49 -12.67 -4.84
N HIS A 70 4.80 -12.50 -4.83
CA HIS A 70 5.75 -13.60 -4.69
C HIS A 70 5.98 -14.04 -3.24
N ILE A 71 5.38 -13.35 -2.27
CA ILE A 71 5.49 -13.66 -0.85
C ILE A 71 4.23 -14.39 -0.41
N SER A 72 4.37 -15.56 0.21
CA SER A 72 3.25 -16.44 0.59
C SER A 72 2.24 -15.75 1.52
N TRP A 73 2.71 -14.89 2.42
CA TRP A 73 1.91 -14.10 3.33
C TRP A 73 1.62 -12.67 2.82
N GLY A 74 2.03 -12.32 1.60
CA GLY A 74 1.91 -10.97 1.04
C GLY A 74 0.47 -10.43 0.99
N LYS A 75 -0.54 -11.32 0.96
CA LYS A 75 -1.96 -10.95 1.03
C LYS A 75 -2.41 -10.31 2.34
N THR A 76 -1.62 -10.48 3.40
CA THR A 76 -1.86 -9.86 4.71
C THR A 76 -1.34 -8.43 4.79
N VAL A 77 -0.49 -8.01 3.85
CA VAL A 77 0.05 -6.65 3.80
C VAL A 77 -0.95 -5.75 3.09
N SER A 78 -1.31 -4.65 3.74
CA SER A 78 -2.11 -3.59 3.11
C SER A 78 -1.22 -2.55 2.44
N LEU A 79 -1.66 -2.05 1.30
CA LEU A 79 -0.99 -0.98 0.55
C LEU A 79 -1.86 0.27 0.53
N ILE A 80 -1.30 1.42 0.86
CA ILE A 80 -1.98 2.71 0.84
C ILE A 80 -1.13 3.71 0.06
N THR A 81 -1.74 4.50 -0.83
CA THR A 81 -1.04 5.56 -1.56
C THR A 81 -1.95 6.73 -1.96
N ASP A 82 -1.37 7.92 -2.05
CA ASP A 82 -1.99 9.08 -2.69
C ASP A 82 -1.93 9.03 -4.23
N ALA A 83 -1.24 8.05 -4.81
CA ALA A 83 -1.19 7.72 -6.23
C ALA A 83 -2.27 6.69 -6.64
N ARG A 84 -2.06 5.94 -7.74
CA ARG A 84 -3.00 4.92 -8.23
C ARG A 84 -2.33 3.55 -8.44
N PHE A 85 -3.12 2.48 -8.41
CA PHE A 85 -2.66 1.11 -8.70
C PHE A 85 -3.11 0.67 -10.10
N SER A 86 -2.29 -0.14 -10.77
CA SER A 86 -2.55 -0.66 -12.13
C SER A 86 -3.59 -1.80 -12.21
N GLY A 87 -4.18 -2.19 -11.08
CA GLY A 87 -5.32 -3.13 -11.03
C GLY A 87 -4.97 -4.59 -10.70
N VAL A 88 -3.70 -4.92 -10.49
CA VAL A 88 -3.29 -6.19 -9.88
C VAL A 88 -3.12 -5.98 -8.37
N SER A 89 -3.78 -6.79 -7.56
CA SER A 89 -3.65 -6.76 -6.09
C SER A 89 -3.26 -8.11 -5.53
N THR A 90 -2.47 -8.05 -4.45
CA THR A 90 -2.14 -9.22 -3.63
C THR A 90 -2.83 -9.16 -2.28
N GLY A 91 -3.09 -7.96 -1.75
CA GLY A 91 -3.86 -7.70 -0.53
C GLY A 91 -4.76 -6.48 -0.70
N ALA A 92 -5.20 -5.91 0.42
CA ALA A 92 -6.02 -4.69 0.40
C ALA A 92 -5.20 -3.49 -0.10
N CYS A 93 -5.60 -2.91 -1.23
CA CYS A 93 -4.92 -1.79 -1.86
C CYS A 93 -5.85 -0.56 -1.92
N PHE A 94 -5.41 0.53 -1.30
CA PHE A 94 -6.13 1.79 -1.17
C PHE A 94 -5.35 2.91 -1.88
N GLY A 95 -5.74 3.22 -3.12
CA GLY A 95 -5.16 4.34 -3.88
C GLY A 95 -6.07 5.57 -3.86
N HIS A 96 -5.58 6.66 -4.45
CA HIS A 96 -6.24 7.96 -4.56
C HIS A 96 -6.56 8.60 -3.20
N VAL A 97 -5.74 8.33 -2.18
CA VAL A 97 -5.93 8.95 -0.87
C VAL A 97 -5.82 10.46 -1.01
N SER A 98 -6.87 11.15 -0.54
CA SER A 98 -7.02 12.59 -0.65
C SER A 98 -7.41 13.18 0.71
N PRO A 99 -6.92 14.37 1.09
CA PRO A 99 -5.89 15.15 0.39
C PRO A 99 -4.53 14.41 0.31
N GLU A 100 -3.78 14.62 -0.78
CA GLU A 100 -2.47 13.99 -0.99
C GLU A 100 -1.42 14.48 0.02
N ALA A 101 -0.31 13.76 0.18
CA ALA A 101 0.71 14.12 1.18
C ALA A 101 1.30 15.52 0.93
N LEU A 102 1.61 15.85 -0.33
CA LEU A 102 2.19 17.15 -0.71
C LEU A 102 1.22 18.32 -0.55
N ALA A 103 -0.09 18.06 -0.48
CA ALA A 103 -1.12 19.04 -0.15
C ALA A 103 -1.34 19.19 1.38
N GLY A 104 -0.48 18.60 2.21
CA GLY A 104 -0.62 18.62 3.67
C GLY A 104 -1.67 17.64 4.20
N GLY A 105 -2.07 16.66 3.39
CA GLY A 105 -3.06 15.67 3.75
C GLY A 105 -2.64 14.75 4.90
N PRO A 106 -3.60 14.09 5.59
CA PRO A 106 -3.31 13.23 6.75
C PRO A 106 -2.32 12.10 6.46
N ILE A 107 -2.33 11.54 5.25
CA ILE A 107 -1.41 10.46 4.85
C ILE A 107 0.07 10.89 4.93
N GLY A 108 0.36 12.17 4.70
CA GLY A 108 1.71 12.73 4.82
C GLY A 108 2.20 12.94 6.26
N LYS A 109 1.34 12.70 7.26
CA LYS A 109 1.67 12.87 8.69
C LYS A 109 2.05 11.54 9.38
N LEU A 110 1.94 10.42 8.67
CA LEU A 110 2.27 9.10 9.20
C LEU A 110 3.76 8.96 9.50
N ARG A 111 4.09 8.14 10.50
CA ARG A 111 5.45 7.84 10.95
C ARG A 111 5.55 6.35 11.27
N ASP A 112 6.65 5.74 10.87
CA ASP A 112 7.02 4.34 11.21
C ASP A 112 7.33 4.21 12.71
#